data_AF-A0A951MJA6-F1
#
_entry.id   AF-A0A951MJA6-F1
#
_cell.length_a   1.000
_cell.length_b   1.000
_cell.length_c   1.000
_cell.angle_alpha   90.00
_cell.angle_beta   90.00
_cell.angle_gamma   90.00
#
_symmetry.space_group_name_H-M   'P 1'
#
loop_
_entity.id
_entity.type
_entity.pdbx_description
1 polymer ?
#
loop_
_entity_poly.entity_id
_entity_poly.type
_entity_poly.pdbx_seq_one_letter_code
_entity_poly.pdbx_strand_id
1 'polypeptide(L)' 'MTAVDPPPTAEALESLPLHVVLRGWPETLVPLRRAGVDLRAEGARSLAGLPAAERLVAACLDATAWRGRPR' A
#
# COMPACT_ATOMS: atom_id res chain seq x y z
N MET A 1 -13.95 -11.73 -16.43
CA MET A 1 -14.08 -10.96 -15.19
C MET A 1 -12.78 -11.12 -14.42
N THR A 2 -11.92 -10.11 -14.41
CA THR A 2 -10.75 -10.11 -13.53
C THR A 2 -11.28 -10.03 -12.10
N ALA A 3 -11.07 -11.08 -11.31
CA ALA A 3 -11.36 -11.04 -9.88
C ALA A 3 -10.59 -9.85 -9.28
N VAL A 4 -11.29 -8.99 -8.54
CA VAL A 4 -10.64 -7.90 -7.82
C VAL A 4 -9.94 -8.56 -6.64
N ASP A 5 -8.61 -8.49 -6.60
CA ASP A 5 -7.85 -8.98 -5.45
C ASP A 5 -8.35 -8.30 -4.17
N PRO A 6 -8.46 -9.05 -3.05
CA PRO A 6 -8.89 -8.50 -1.78
C PRO A 6 -7.96 -7.35 -1.33
N PRO A 7 -8.44 -6.47 -0.43
CA PRO A 7 -7.58 -5.45 0.15
C PRO A 7 -6.38 -6.08 0.87
N PRO A 8 -5.22 -5.39 0.91
CA PRO A 8 -4.07 -5.88 1.66
C PRO A 8 -4.37 -5.89 3.17
N THR A 9 -3.67 -6.76 3.90
CA THR A 9 -3.61 -6.68 5.36
C THR A 9 -2.55 -5.66 5.79
N ALA A 10 -2.64 -5.16 7.04
CA ALA A 10 -1.58 -4.32 7.62
C ALA A 10 -0.22 -5.03 7.60
N GLU A 11 -0.19 -6.33 7.96
CA GLU A 11 1.01 -7.17 7.92
C GLU A 11 1.62 -7.23 6.51
N ALA A 12 0.81 -7.39 5.46
CA ALA A 12 1.30 -7.40 4.09
C ALA A 12 1.92 -6.04 3.71
N LEU A 13 1.30 -4.93 4.13
CA LEU A 13 1.83 -3.58 3.89
C LEU A 13 3.15 -3.33 4.63
N GLU A 14 3.29 -3.86 5.85
CA GLU A 14 4.47 -3.69 6.70
C GLU A 14 5.65 -4.57 6.29
N SER A 15 5.38 -5.73 5.69
CA SER A 15 6.41 -6.73 5.36
C SER A 15 6.83 -6.74 3.89
N LEU A 16 5.92 -6.43 2.96
CA LEU A 16 6.22 -6.52 1.54
C LEU A 16 7.00 -5.29 1.04
N PRO A 17 7.90 -5.46 0.06
CA PRO A 17 8.52 -4.35 -0.63
C PRO A 17 7.48 -3.45 -1.33
N LEU A 18 7.70 -2.13 -1.34
CA LEU A 18 6.77 -1.17 -1.94
C LEU A 18 6.45 -1.48 -3.41
N HIS A 19 7.41 -1.96 -4.19
CA HIS A 19 7.16 -2.34 -5.58
C HIS A 19 6.20 -3.54 -5.71
N VAL A 20 6.17 -4.45 -4.73
CA VAL A 20 5.20 -5.55 -4.68
C VAL A 20 3.83 -5.02 -4.27
N VAL A 21 3.78 -4.17 -3.24
CA VAL A 21 2.55 -3.51 -2.78
C VAL A 21 1.88 -2.74 -3.91
N LEU A 22 2.62 -1.92 -4.65
CA LEU A 22 2.10 -1.13 -5.78
C LEU A 22 1.60 -1.99 -6.94
N ARG A 23 2.17 -3.18 -7.14
CA ARG A 23 1.74 -4.10 -8.19
C ARG A 23 0.44 -4.81 -7.84
N GLY A 24 0.25 -5.19 -6.57
CA GLY A 24 -0.99 -5.81 -6.09
C GLY A 24 -2.12 -4.81 -5.85
N TRP A 25 -1.76 -3.63 -5.34
CA TRP A 25 -2.70 -2.59 -4.89
C TRP A 25 -2.23 -1.21 -5.37
N PRO A 26 -2.40 -0.88 -6.66
CA PRO A 26 -1.94 0.38 -7.24
C PRO A 26 -2.58 1.62 -6.61
N GLU A 27 -3.71 1.48 -5.91
CA GLU A 27 -4.38 2.57 -5.18
C GLU A 27 -3.52 3.13 -4.05
N THR A 28 -2.59 2.32 -3.51
CA THR A 28 -1.61 2.73 -2.50
C THR A 28 -0.62 3.78 -3.03
N LEU A 29 -0.50 3.95 -4.35
CA LEU A 29 0.36 4.96 -4.97
C LEU A 29 0.01 6.38 -4.52
N VAL A 30 -1.28 6.70 -4.41
CA VAL A 30 -1.76 8.05 -4.07
C VAL A 30 -1.35 8.48 -2.66
N PRO A 31 -1.64 7.71 -1.59
CA PRO A 31 -1.21 8.08 -0.24
C PRO A 31 0.32 8.13 -0.10
N LEU A 32 1.06 7.22 -0.75
CA LEU A 32 2.53 7.22 -0.73
C LEU A 32 3.11 8.49 -1.36
N ARG A 33 2.59 8.92 -2.52
CA ARG A 33 3.03 10.16 -3.18
C ARG A 33 2.65 11.41 -2.37
N ARG A 34 1.46 11.44 -1.77
CA ARG A 34 1.01 12.55 -0.91
C ARG A 34 1.89 12.70 0.33
N ALA A 35 2.41 11.60 0.85
CA ALA A 35 3.34 11.60 1.96
C ALA A 35 4.80 11.91 1.56
N GLY A 36 5.08 12.11 0.27
CA GLY A 36 6.42 12.45 -0.22
C GLY A 36 7.38 11.26 -0.28
N VAL A 37 6.89 10.03 -0.30
CA VAL A 37 7.75 8.83 -0.42
C VAL A 37 8.39 8.78 -1.81
N ASP A 38 9.71 8.74 -1.88
CA ASP A 38 10.45 8.50 -3.13
C ASP A 38 10.41 7.01 -3.48
N LEU A 39 9.45 6.62 -4.30
CA LEU A 39 9.25 5.22 -4.69
C LEU A 39 10.37 4.64 -5.56
N ARG A 40 11.21 5.47 -6.17
CA ARG A 40 12.39 4.97 -6.92
C ARG A 40 13.50 4.57 -5.96
N ALA A 41 13.74 5.38 -4.93
CA ALA A 41 14.76 5.10 -3.92
C ALA A 41 14.31 4.03 -2.92
N GLU A 42 13.04 4.09 -2.50
CA GLU A 42 12.51 3.27 -1.40
C GLU A 42 11.82 1.98 -1.89
N GLY A 43 11.75 1.74 -3.21
CA GLY A 43 10.93 0.67 -3.81
C GLY A 43 11.21 -0.75 -3.30
N ALA A 44 12.44 -1.02 -2.83
CA ALA A 44 12.85 -2.31 -2.26
C ALA A 44 12.56 -2.45 -0.75
N ARG A 45 12.24 -1.35 -0.05
CA ARG A 45 11.91 -1.36 1.38
C ARG A 45 10.42 -1.62 1.56
N SER A 46 10.02 -1.97 2.78
CA SER A 46 8.62 -2.04 3.19
C SER A 46 8.18 -0.76 3.90
N LEU A 47 6.86 -0.60 4.12
CA LEU A 47 6.31 0.56 4.83
C LEU A 47 6.83 0.69 6.26
N ALA A 48 7.10 -0.44 6.95
CA ALA A 48 7.64 -0.45 8.31
C ALA A 48 9.02 0.22 8.41
N GLY A 49 9.79 0.24 7.32
CA GLY A 49 11.11 0.87 7.26
C GLY A 49 11.09 2.38 6.98
N LEU A 50 9.91 2.98 6.77
CA LEU A 50 9.76 4.38 6.40
C LEU A 50 9.43 5.27 7.59
N PRO A 51 9.77 6.58 7.51
CA PRO A 51 9.24 7.56 8.44
C PRO A 51 7.70 7.57 8.41
N ALA A 52 7.07 7.65 9.59
CA ALA A 52 5.62 7.65 9.76
C ALA A 52 4.91 6.38 9.22
N ALA A 53 5.56 5.22 9.33
CA ALA A 53 5.06 3.91 8.90
C ALA A 53 3.58 3.67 9.25
N GLU A 54 3.19 3.81 10.52
CA GLU A 54 1.80 3.56 10.96
C GLU A 54 0.77 4.40 10.18
N ARG A 55 1.05 5.69 9.96
CA ARG A 55 0.15 6.57 9.20
C ARG A 55 0.09 6.16 7.72
N LEU A 56 1.21 5.73 7.15
CA LEU A 56 1.27 5.28 5.76
C LEU A 56 0.49 3.97 5.57
N VAL A 57 0.61 3.02 6.50
CA VAL A 57 -0.15 1.78 6.52
C VAL A 57 -1.64 2.08 6.58
N ALA A 58 -2.09 2.91 7.53
CA ALA A 58 -3.48 3.31 7.64
C ALA A 58 -4.02 3.97 6.35
N ALA A 59 -3.25 4.86 5.74
CA ALA A 59 -3.65 5.53 4.50
C ALA A 59 -3.74 4.57 3.30
N CYS A 60 -2.86 3.57 3.23
CA CYS A 60 -2.90 2.53 2.20
C CYS A 60 -4.08 1.57 2.38
N LEU A 61 -4.41 1.21 3.62
CA LEU A 61 -5.61 0.42 3.93
C LEU A 61 -6.89 1.17 3.54
N ASP A 62 -6.99 2.46 3.88
CA ASP A 62 -8.14 3.28 3.51
C ASP A 62 -8.30 3.38 1.97
N ALA A 63 -7.20 3.63 1.25
CA ALA A 63 -7.21 3.70 -0.21
C ALA A 63 -7.65 2.39 -0.90
N THR A 64 -7.51 1.25 -0.23
CA THR A 64 -7.82 -0.09 -0.76
C THR A 64 -9.11 -0.68 -0.19
N ALA A 65 -9.73 -0.04 0.81
CA ALA A 65 -10.87 -0.57 1.56
C ALA A 65 -12.08 -0.94 0.68
N TRP A 66 -12.27 -0.27 -0.45
CA TRP A 66 -13.37 -0.56 -1.38
C TRP A 66 -13.30 -1.97 -1.99
N ARG A 67 -12.11 -2.59 -2.06
CA ARG A 67 -11.93 -3.96 -2.57
C ARG A 67 -12.58 -5.02 -1.70
N GLY A 68 -12.78 -4.72 -0.41
CA GLY A 68 -13.44 -5.62 0.55
C GLY A 68 -14.95 -5.40 0.66
N ARG A 69 -15.52 -4.46 -0.08
CA ARG A 69 -16.96 -4.16 -0.01
C ARG A 69 -17.75 -5.10 -0.94
N PRO A 70 -18.85 -5.72 -0.47
CA PRO A 70 -19.76 -6.43 -1.36
C PRO A 70 -20.34 -5.45 -2.40
N ARG A 71 -20.43 -5.92 -3.65
CA ARG A 71 -21.06 -5.19 -4.76
C ARG A 71 -22.57 -5.11 -4.62
#